data_AF-A0A838SQI6-F1
#
_entry.id   AF-A0A838SQI6-F1
#
_cell.length_a   1.000
_cell.length_b   1.000
_cell.length_c   1.000
_cell.angle_alpha   90.00
_cell.angle_beta   90.00
_cell.angle_gamma   90.00
#
_symmetry.space_group_name_H-M   'P 1'
#
loop_
_entity.id
_entity.type
_entity.pdbx_description
1 polymer ?
#
loop_
_entity_poly.entity_id
_entity_poly.type
_entity_poly.pdbx_seq_one_letter_code
_entity_poly.pdbx_strand_id
1 'polypeptide(L)'
;MDVRFRYSDHLVGLIEDAAVAATRIATAPVSSLAAEALRAKRDAGRLSARLDASPLDDATADAVDAGSWARPAEERWLDEAAGEGWLGEPAGRRLDEALGGRVTGEPAGDAAAAQPADGWATALKLDGMPTQQVAAVEYANLLACYDAESELTDQLFEAPMTVLTTLHGLICRGLVAAEILGRPRRTIQAVHDGAQGRVIFNTPDPRVVPRLLDGLVDWLGATGPAGSAGLPTLVVAGVVHERLLEWQPFEAGNGRLARAAARLVLRARGLDPAAVAVPERTLAADPGGYHNEVAATVHRRGDLGPWLEW
;
A
#
# COMPACT_ATOMS: atom_id res chain seq x y z
N MET A 1 7.90 8.42 17.52
CA MET A 1 6.52 8.84 17.14
C MET A 1 5.65 8.94 18.39
N ASP A 2 4.80 9.96 18.53
CA ASP A 2 3.81 10.06 19.61
C ASP A 2 2.51 9.36 19.16
N VAL A 3 2.13 8.27 19.83
CA VAL A 3 0.94 7.47 19.52
C VAL A 3 -0.03 7.63 20.67
N ARG A 4 -1.19 8.24 20.40
CA ARG A 4 -2.20 8.54 21.41
C ARG A 4 -3.51 7.83 21.08
N PHE A 5 -3.97 7.00 22.00
CA PHE A 5 -5.29 6.40 22.04
C PHE A 5 -5.56 5.90 23.46
N ARG A 6 -6.80 5.48 23.74
CA ARG A 6 -7.17 4.77 24.95
C ARG A 6 -7.88 3.48 24.58
N TYR A 7 -7.70 2.43 25.38
CA TYR A 7 -8.50 1.22 25.26
C TYR A 7 -9.90 1.49 25.80
N SER A 8 -10.86 1.67 24.90
CA SER A 8 -12.28 1.57 25.23
C SER A 8 -12.68 0.09 25.32
N ASP A 9 -13.82 -0.20 25.96
CA ASP A 9 -14.38 -1.55 25.98
C ASP A 9 -14.66 -2.07 24.55
N HIS A 10 -15.02 -1.16 23.63
CA HIS A 10 -15.26 -1.51 22.24
C HIS A 10 -13.98 -1.94 21.53
N LEU A 11 -12.90 -1.16 21.64
CA LEU A 11 -11.61 -1.50 21.04
C LEU A 11 -11.05 -2.82 21.61
N VAL A 12 -11.21 -3.05 22.91
CA VAL A 12 -10.82 -4.33 23.54
C VAL A 12 -11.61 -5.48 22.93
N GLY A 13 -12.92 -5.34 22.77
CA GLY A 13 -13.76 -6.36 22.11
C GLY A 13 -13.31 -6.66 20.68
N LEU A 14 -12.99 -5.63 19.87
CA LEU A 14 -12.48 -5.81 18.51
C LEU A 14 -11.15 -6.57 18.47
N ILE A 15 -10.24 -6.30 19.42
CA ILE A 15 -8.97 -7.02 19.55
C ILE A 15 -9.20 -8.50 19.88
N GLU A 16 -10.14 -8.79 20.78
CA GLU A 16 -10.51 -10.16 21.16
C GLU A 16 -11.15 -10.91 19.98
N ASP A 17 -12.09 -10.28 19.28
CA ASP A 17 -12.75 -10.85 18.10
C ASP A 17 -11.74 -11.18 16.99
N ALA A 18 -10.77 -10.29 16.76
CA ALA A 18 -9.70 -10.52 15.80
C ALA A 18 -8.81 -11.71 16.19
N ALA A 19 -8.51 -11.88 17.49
CA ALA A 19 -7.74 -13.03 17.99
C ALA A 19 -8.53 -14.35 17.85
N VAL A 20 -9.84 -14.33 18.07
CA VAL A 20 -10.72 -15.48 17.84
C VAL A 20 -10.75 -15.84 16.36
N ALA A 21 -10.86 -14.86 15.46
CA ALA A 21 -10.80 -15.08 14.02
C ALA A 21 -9.45 -15.68 13.59
N ALA A 22 -8.33 -15.15 14.10
CA ALA A 22 -7.00 -15.67 13.82
C ALA A 22 -6.85 -17.15 14.22
N THR A 23 -7.38 -17.53 15.38
CA THR A 23 -7.38 -18.93 15.86
C THR A 23 -8.17 -19.85 14.93
N ARG A 24 -9.32 -19.39 14.42
CA ARG A 24 -10.12 -20.14 13.44
C ARG A 24 -9.39 -20.31 12.11
N ILE A 25 -8.70 -19.27 11.65
CA ILE A 25 -7.89 -19.33 10.42
C ILE A 25 -6.74 -20.33 10.59
N ALA A 26 -6.01 -20.26 11.72
CA ALA A 26 -4.87 -21.14 12.00
C ALA A 26 -5.24 -22.63 12.09
N THR A 27 -6.51 -22.96 12.39
CA THR A 27 -7.00 -24.33 12.50
C THR A 27 -7.73 -24.84 11.25
N ALA A 28 -7.87 -24.01 10.22
CA ALA A 28 -8.54 -24.37 8.97
C ALA A 28 -7.67 -25.30 8.10
N PRO A 29 -8.26 -26.16 7.25
CA PRO A 29 -7.51 -27.01 6.33
C PRO A 29 -6.65 -26.19 5.35
N VAL A 30 -5.40 -26.61 5.13
CA VAL A 30 -4.43 -25.92 4.25
C VAL A 30 -4.99 -25.72 2.83
N SER A 31 -5.70 -26.70 2.27
CA SER A 31 -6.32 -26.58 0.95
C SER A 31 -7.38 -25.49 0.88
N SER A 32 -8.17 -25.32 1.95
CA SER A 32 -9.16 -24.26 2.05
C SER A 32 -8.48 -22.90 2.20
N LEU A 33 -7.41 -22.82 3.01
CA LEU A 33 -6.63 -21.59 3.20
C LEU A 33 -5.96 -21.13 1.91
N ALA A 34 -5.37 -22.02 1.13
CA ALA A 34 -4.72 -21.63 -0.13
C ALA A 34 -5.71 -21.03 -1.14
N ALA A 35 -6.89 -21.64 -1.28
CA ALA A 35 -7.92 -21.13 -2.17
C ALA A 35 -8.51 -19.80 -1.66
N GLU A 36 -8.67 -19.66 -0.34
CA GLU A 36 -9.16 -18.42 0.27
C GLU A 36 -8.12 -17.29 0.16
N ALA A 37 -6.84 -17.57 0.40
CA ALA A 37 -5.75 -16.60 0.28
C ALA A 37 -5.66 -16.05 -1.14
N LEU A 38 -5.83 -16.90 -2.16
CA LEU A 38 -5.85 -16.43 -3.55
C LEU A 38 -7.06 -15.52 -3.85
N ARG A 39 -8.25 -15.86 -3.33
CA ARG A 39 -9.44 -15.00 -3.45
C ARG A 39 -9.22 -13.67 -2.73
N ALA A 40 -8.75 -13.72 -1.49
CA ALA A 40 -8.47 -12.54 -0.67
C ALA A 40 -7.43 -11.63 -1.33
N LYS A 41 -6.37 -12.20 -1.93
CA LYS A 41 -5.36 -11.44 -2.69
C LYS A 41 -6.00 -10.63 -3.82
N ARG A 42 -6.84 -11.26 -4.63
CA ARG A 42 -7.53 -10.63 -5.76
C ARG A 42 -8.53 -9.56 -5.30
N ASP A 43 -9.35 -9.89 -4.31
CA ASP A 43 -10.33 -8.97 -3.73
C ASP A 43 -9.64 -7.73 -3.13
N ALA A 44 -8.60 -7.94 -2.31
CA ALA A 44 -7.82 -6.85 -1.72
C ALA A 44 -7.18 -5.97 -2.80
N GLY A 45 -6.65 -6.56 -3.88
CA GLY A 45 -6.01 -5.80 -4.95
C GLY A 45 -7.00 -4.96 -5.73
N ARG A 46 -8.15 -5.53 -6.11
CA ARG A 46 -9.22 -4.81 -6.83
C ARG A 46 -9.79 -3.68 -5.99
N LEU A 47 -10.12 -3.94 -4.73
CA LEU A 47 -10.69 -2.96 -3.83
C LEU A 47 -9.67 -1.86 -3.48
N SER A 48 -8.41 -2.23 -3.22
CA SER A 48 -7.33 -1.28 -2.94
C SER A 48 -7.06 -0.36 -4.14
N ALA A 49 -7.11 -0.85 -5.39
CA ALA A 49 -7.02 0.02 -6.56
C ALA A 49 -8.17 1.04 -6.60
N ARG A 50 -9.41 0.56 -6.45
CA ARG A 50 -10.63 1.38 -6.55
C ARG A 50 -10.75 2.42 -5.42
N LEU A 51 -10.27 2.10 -4.23
CA LEU A 51 -10.22 3.03 -3.09
C LEU A 51 -9.33 4.26 -3.38
N ASP A 52 -8.32 4.12 -4.25
CA ASP A 52 -7.48 5.23 -4.73
C ASP A 52 -8.02 5.81 -6.06
N ALA A 53 -9.33 5.72 -6.29
CA ALA A 53 -10.04 6.20 -7.47
C ALA A 53 -9.55 5.60 -8.81
N SER A 54 -8.92 4.43 -8.78
CA SER A 54 -8.59 3.70 -10.00
C SER A 54 -9.86 3.36 -10.78
N PRO A 55 -9.90 3.57 -12.10
CA PRO A 55 -11.04 3.24 -12.95
C PRO A 55 -11.14 1.75 -13.28
N LEU A 56 -10.40 0.88 -12.58
CA LEU A 56 -10.32 -0.56 -12.83
C LEU A 56 -11.70 -1.23 -12.91
N ASP A 57 -12.09 -1.62 -14.12
CA ASP A 57 -13.29 -2.41 -14.37
C ASP A 57 -13.04 -3.91 -14.17
N ASP A 58 -14.12 -4.68 -14.03
CA ASP A 58 -14.01 -6.12 -13.77
C ASP A 58 -13.43 -6.89 -14.97
N ALA A 59 -13.69 -6.46 -16.21
CA ALA A 59 -13.15 -7.12 -17.40
C ALA A 59 -11.62 -7.02 -17.45
N THR A 60 -11.08 -5.84 -17.13
CA THR A 60 -9.64 -5.58 -17.06
C THR A 60 -9.01 -6.35 -15.91
N ALA A 61 -9.63 -6.33 -14.73
CA ALA A 61 -9.14 -7.08 -13.59
C ALA A 61 -9.17 -8.61 -13.84
N ASP A 62 -10.20 -9.12 -14.50
CA ASP A 62 -10.31 -10.54 -14.89
C ASP A 62 -9.22 -10.93 -15.90
N ALA A 63 -8.89 -10.04 -16.85
CA ALA A 63 -7.80 -10.27 -17.80
C ALA A 63 -6.42 -10.32 -17.11
N VAL A 64 -6.17 -9.44 -16.14
CA VAL A 64 -4.95 -9.49 -15.31
C VAL A 64 -4.92 -10.78 -14.49
N ASP A 65 -6.03 -11.17 -13.86
CA ASP A 65 -6.11 -12.40 -13.05
C ASP A 65 -5.90 -13.68 -13.85
N ALA A 66 -6.31 -13.68 -15.12
CA ALA A 66 -6.11 -14.76 -16.07
C ALA A 66 -4.71 -14.76 -16.71
N GLY A 67 -3.91 -13.71 -16.52
CA GLY A 67 -2.64 -13.51 -17.20
C GLY A 67 -2.77 -13.27 -18.70
N SER A 68 -3.98 -12.93 -19.18
CA SER A 68 -4.25 -12.63 -20.60
C SER A 68 -4.02 -11.16 -20.95
N TRP A 69 -3.78 -10.32 -19.95
CA TRP A 69 -3.32 -8.95 -20.14
C TRP A 69 -1.81 -8.90 -20.39
N ALA A 70 -1.40 -8.19 -21.45
CA ALA A 70 0.01 -7.95 -21.75
C ALA A 70 0.45 -6.58 -21.21
N ARG A 71 1.54 -6.58 -20.43
CA ARG A 71 2.16 -5.35 -19.96
C ARG A 71 2.75 -4.59 -21.17
N PRO A 72 2.50 -3.26 -21.31
CA PRO A 72 2.99 -2.51 -22.46
C PRO A 72 4.50 -2.62 -22.67
N ALA A 73 4.88 -2.78 -23.94
CA ALA A 73 6.25 -3.03 -24.41
C ALA A 73 7.27 -1.93 -24.11
N GLU A 74 6.79 -0.69 -23.97
CA GLU A 74 7.66 0.48 -23.90
C GLU A 74 8.49 0.52 -22.61
N GLU A 75 8.27 -0.35 -21.63
CA GLU A 75 9.01 -0.40 -20.36
C GLU A 75 10.44 -0.99 -20.42
N ARG A 76 11.23 -0.69 -21.46
CA ARG A 76 12.71 -0.86 -21.40
C ARG A 76 13.38 0.10 -20.40
N TRP A 77 12.62 0.98 -19.75
CA TRP A 77 13.13 2.07 -18.91
C TRP A 77 13.54 1.69 -17.49
N LEU A 78 13.28 0.47 -17.03
CA LEU A 78 13.65 0.02 -15.68
C LEU A 78 15.08 -0.53 -15.59
N ASP A 79 15.65 -0.99 -16.71
CA ASP A 79 17.04 -1.48 -16.75
C ASP A 79 18.06 -0.32 -16.71
N GLU A 80 17.68 0.89 -17.14
CA GLU A 80 18.61 2.01 -17.33
C GLU A 80 18.51 3.12 -16.26
N ALA A 81 17.45 3.17 -15.44
CA ALA A 81 17.25 4.22 -14.43
C ALA A 81 17.58 3.78 -12.99
N ALA A 82 18.60 2.93 -12.84
CA ALA A 82 19.21 2.56 -11.57
C ALA A 82 20.02 3.74 -10.97
N GLY A 83 19.33 4.83 -10.63
CA GLY A 83 19.86 5.80 -9.66
C GLY A 83 19.94 5.17 -8.27
N GLU A 84 20.89 5.64 -7.44
CA GLU A 84 21.00 5.26 -6.03
C GLU A 84 19.62 5.41 -5.35
N GLY A 85 19.04 4.35 -4.80
CA GLY A 85 17.80 4.43 -4.04
C GLY A 85 17.97 5.31 -2.78
N TRP A 86 16.89 5.57 -2.06
CA TRP A 86 16.93 6.33 -0.80
C TRP A 86 17.97 5.81 0.22
N LEU A 87 18.31 4.52 0.15
CA LEU A 87 19.29 3.84 1.00
C LEU A 87 20.63 3.55 0.28
N GLY A 88 20.91 4.17 -0.87
CA GLY A 88 22.19 4.02 -1.59
C GLY A 88 22.31 2.80 -2.51
N GLU A 89 21.30 1.93 -2.59
CA GLU A 89 21.25 0.77 -3.51
C GLU A 89 20.16 0.97 -4.57
N PRO A 90 20.32 0.48 -5.83
CA PRO A 90 19.31 0.63 -6.87
C PRO A 90 17.97 -0.01 -6.47
N ALA A 91 16.89 0.78 -6.44
CA ALA A 91 15.55 0.28 -6.11
C ALA A 91 15.10 -0.87 -7.02
N GLY A 92 15.54 -0.87 -8.30
CA GLY A 92 15.21 -1.92 -9.28
C GLY A 92 15.78 -3.29 -8.93
N ARG A 93 17.02 -3.37 -8.42
CA ARG A 93 17.66 -4.66 -8.08
C ARG A 93 16.90 -5.40 -6.98
N ARG A 94 16.46 -4.68 -5.95
CA ARG A 94 15.66 -5.26 -4.85
C ARG A 94 14.26 -5.66 -5.32
N LEU A 95 13.70 -4.94 -6.29
CA LEU A 95 12.43 -5.26 -6.91
C LEU A 95 12.49 -6.59 -7.66
N ASP A 96 13.54 -6.80 -8.45
CA ASP A 96 13.72 -8.02 -9.23
C ASP A 96 14.06 -9.22 -8.35
N GLU A 97 14.81 -9.01 -7.27
CA GLU A 97 15.07 -10.00 -6.21
C GLU A 97 13.78 -10.39 -5.48
N ALA A 98 12.96 -9.42 -5.05
CA ALA A 98 11.67 -9.66 -4.38
C ALA A 98 10.58 -10.26 -5.29
N LEU A 99 10.77 -10.21 -6.62
CA LEU A 99 9.84 -10.80 -7.59
C LEU A 99 10.34 -12.15 -8.14
N GLY A 100 11.53 -12.60 -7.74
CA GLY A 100 12.13 -13.85 -8.19
C GLY A 100 12.17 -14.01 -9.72
N GLY A 101 12.33 -12.90 -10.47
CA GLY A 101 12.39 -12.91 -11.93
C GLY A 101 11.06 -13.18 -12.67
N ARG A 102 9.89 -13.07 -12.03
CA ARG A 102 8.58 -13.43 -12.62
C ARG A 102 7.93 -12.38 -13.53
N VAL A 103 8.65 -11.32 -13.92
CA VAL A 103 8.11 -10.30 -14.84
C VAL A 103 8.73 -10.48 -16.23
N THR A 104 8.22 -11.45 -16.99
CA THR A 104 8.48 -11.55 -18.43
C THR A 104 7.13 -11.66 -19.16
N GLY A 105 6.60 -10.53 -19.61
CA GLY A 105 5.57 -10.49 -20.64
C GLY A 105 6.23 -10.07 -21.96
N GLU A 106 6.07 -10.85 -23.03
CA GLU A 106 6.57 -10.45 -24.34
C GLU A 106 5.78 -9.24 -24.89
N PRO A 107 6.46 -8.27 -25.52
CA PRO A 107 5.84 -7.03 -26.02
C PRO A 107 5.01 -7.24 -27.30
N ALA A 108 3.89 -6.53 -27.42
CA ALA A 108 3.15 -6.30 -28.67
C ALA A 108 3.41 -4.86 -29.19
N GLY A 109 3.52 -4.72 -30.51
CA GLY A 109 4.22 -3.61 -31.20
C GLY A 109 3.56 -2.21 -31.24
N ASP A 110 4.37 -1.30 -31.79
CA ASP A 110 4.40 0.18 -31.73
C ASP A 110 3.08 0.97 -31.89
N ALA A 111 2.94 2.04 -31.09
CA ALA A 111 2.02 3.16 -31.33
C ALA A 111 2.73 4.52 -31.19
N ALA A 112 2.34 5.50 -32.02
CA ALA A 112 3.05 6.76 -32.25
C ALA A 112 2.83 7.84 -31.17
N ALA A 113 3.89 8.62 -30.91
CA ALA A 113 3.98 9.65 -29.87
C ALA A 113 3.14 10.92 -30.14
N ALA A 114 2.57 11.49 -29.07
CA ALA A 114 1.92 12.81 -29.05
C ALA A 114 2.54 13.73 -27.97
N GLN A 115 2.41 15.06 -28.15
CA GLN A 115 3.09 16.14 -27.40
C GLN A 115 2.44 16.46 -26.03
N PRO A 116 3.18 17.09 -25.08
CA PRO A 116 2.81 17.14 -23.66
C PRO A 116 1.91 18.32 -23.27
N ALA A 117 1.16 18.15 -22.17
CA ALA A 117 0.42 19.21 -21.46
C ALA A 117 0.78 19.21 -19.96
N ASP A 118 0.68 20.38 -19.33
CA ASP A 118 1.21 20.67 -17.98
C ASP A 118 0.31 20.20 -16.81
N GLY A 119 0.97 19.74 -15.74
CA GLY A 119 0.45 19.75 -14.35
C GLY A 119 -0.20 18.44 -13.92
N TRP A 120 0.32 17.84 -12.84
CA TRP A 120 -0.03 16.55 -12.19
C TRP A 120 0.00 15.29 -13.08
N ALA A 121 -0.54 15.32 -14.30
CA ALA A 121 -0.44 14.25 -15.31
C ALA A 121 1.02 13.97 -15.71
N THR A 122 1.86 15.02 -15.76
CA THR A 122 3.30 14.94 -16.04
C THR A 122 4.07 14.12 -14.99
N ALA A 123 3.61 14.10 -13.73
CA ALA A 123 4.24 13.32 -12.66
C ALA A 123 3.90 11.82 -12.76
N LEU A 124 2.74 11.49 -13.35
CA LEU A 124 2.28 10.12 -13.52
C LEU A 124 2.59 9.53 -14.92
N LYS A 125 3.21 10.30 -15.84
CA LYS A 125 3.49 9.89 -17.24
C LYS A 125 2.32 9.09 -17.87
N LEU A 126 1.09 9.49 -17.58
CA LEU A 126 -0.13 8.84 -18.10
C LEU A 126 -0.48 9.31 -19.52
N ASP A 127 0.31 10.23 -20.08
CA ASP A 127 0.06 10.82 -21.38
C ASP A 127 0.11 9.73 -22.47
N GLY A 128 -1.07 9.38 -22.98
CA GLY A 128 -1.23 8.47 -24.11
C GLY A 128 -1.65 7.03 -23.77
N MET A 129 -1.59 6.60 -22.50
CA MET A 129 -2.08 5.28 -22.11
C MET A 129 -3.61 5.27 -21.98
N PRO A 130 -4.31 4.31 -22.61
CA PRO A 130 -5.72 4.08 -22.32
C PRO A 130 -5.93 3.86 -20.81
N THR A 131 -6.96 4.48 -20.27
CA THR A 131 -7.31 4.47 -18.84
C THR A 131 -7.29 3.06 -18.21
N GLN A 132 -7.79 2.05 -18.92
CA GLN A 132 -7.77 0.66 -18.43
C GLN A 132 -6.39 0.00 -18.47
N GLN A 133 -5.47 0.43 -19.35
CA GLN A 133 -4.09 -0.08 -19.30
C GLN A 133 -3.38 0.38 -18.03
N VAL A 134 -3.59 1.64 -17.64
CA VAL A 134 -3.08 2.18 -16.38
C VAL A 134 -3.66 1.39 -15.20
N ALA A 135 -4.99 1.23 -15.17
CA ALA A 135 -5.66 0.47 -14.12
C ALA A 135 -5.18 -0.99 -14.03
N ALA A 136 -4.89 -1.62 -15.18
CA ALA A 136 -4.31 -2.97 -15.22
C ALA A 136 -2.90 -3.02 -14.61
N VAL A 137 -2.03 -2.03 -14.90
CA VAL A 137 -0.71 -1.92 -14.27
C VAL A 137 -0.85 -1.71 -12.76
N GLU A 138 -1.76 -0.83 -12.32
CA GLU A 138 -2.03 -0.58 -10.90
C GLU A 138 -2.42 -1.86 -10.16
N TYR A 139 -3.33 -2.64 -10.75
CA TYR A 139 -3.78 -3.89 -10.17
C TYR A 139 -2.69 -4.96 -10.18
N ALA A 140 -1.97 -5.12 -11.30
CA ALA A 140 -0.86 -6.06 -11.41
C ALA A 140 0.25 -5.76 -10.40
N ASN A 141 0.58 -4.49 -10.19
CA ASN A 141 1.56 -4.05 -9.18
C ASN A 141 1.11 -4.39 -7.76
N LEU A 142 -0.18 -4.26 -7.43
CA LEU A 142 -0.73 -4.68 -6.14
C LEU A 142 -0.63 -6.20 -5.95
N LEU A 143 -0.94 -7.00 -6.97
CA LEU A 143 -0.77 -8.45 -6.90
C LEU A 143 0.70 -8.83 -6.66
N ALA A 144 1.63 -8.13 -7.31
CA ALA A 144 3.06 -8.31 -7.11
C ALA A 144 3.51 -7.95 -5.68
N CYS A 145 2.94 -6.89 -5.08
CA CYS A 145 3.17 -6.58 -3.66
C CYS A 145 2.74 -7.73 -2.75
N TYR A 146 1.54 -8.28 -3.00
CA TYR A 146 0.98 -9.33 -2.17
C TYR A 146 1.70 -10.67 -2.34
N ASP A 147 2.27 -10.94 -3.52
CA ASP A 147 3.12 -12.11 -3.73
C ASP A 147 4.47 -12.01 -2.98
N ALA A 148 5.01 -10.80 -2.81
CA ALA A 148 6.26 -10.54 -2.09
C ALA A 148 6.09 -10.47 -0.55
N GLU A 149 4.87 -10.41 -0.03
CA GLU A 149 4.61 -10.20 1.40
C GLU A 149 5.28 -11.24 2.32
N SER A 150 5.38 -12.51 1.89
CA SER A 150 6.01 -13.55 2.71
C SER A 150 7.50 -13.26 2.94
N GLU A 151 8.18 -12.69 1.96
CA GLU A 151 9.61 -12.33 2.04
C GLU A 151 9.82 -11.02 2.81
N LEU A 152 8.87 -10.09 2.68
CA LEU A 152 8.91 -8.79 3.36
C LEU A 152 8.53 -8.86 4.84
N THR A 153 7.77 -9.89 5.23
CA THR A 153 7.27 -10.08 6.60
C THR A 153 8.40 -10.12 7.62
N ASP A 154 9.45 -10.90 7.36
CA ASP A 154 10.59 -11.07 8.28
C ASP A 154 11.35 -9.77 8.49
N GLN A 155 11.40 -8.91 7.47
CA GLN A 155 12.17 -7.66 7.49
C GLN A 155 11.37 -6.46 8.02
N LEU A 156 10.04 -6.55 8.15
CA LEU A 156 9.20 -5.38 8.46
C LEU A 156 9.63 -4.66 9.73
N PHE A 157 10.02 -5.41 10.78
CA PHE A 157 10.40 -4.83 12.06
C PHE A 157 11.93 -4.59 12.19
N GLU A 158 12.74 -5.26 11.38
CA GLU A 158 14.20 -5.14 11.39
C GLU A 158 14.69 -4.02 10.48
N ALA A 159 14.07 -3.87 9.30
CA ALA A 159 14.37 -2.85 8.32
C ALA A 159 13.10 -2.18 7.75
N PRO A 160 12.26 -1.52 8.58
CA PRO A 160 10.98 -0.97 8.14
C PRO A 160 11.08 -0.01 6.94
N MET A 161 12.08 0.88 6.88
CA MET A 161 12.26 1.76 5.71
C MET A 161 12.53 0.99 4.43
N THR A 162 13.33 -0.08 4.49
CA THR A 162 13.59 -0.92 3.32
C THR A 162 12.28 -1.52 2.83
N VAL A 163 11.47 -2.08 3.72
CA VAL A 163 10.18 -2.67 3.36
C VAL A 163 9.22 -1.64 2.77
N LEU A 164 9.05 -0.47 3.41
CA LEU A 164 8.16 0.59 2.92
C LEU A 164 8.57 1.12 1.54
N THR A 165 9.86 1.30 1.30
CA THR A 165 10.37 1.77 0.00
C THR A 165 10.29 0.70 -1.09
N THR A 166 10.47 -0.58 -0.74
CA THR A 166 10.23 -1.71 -1.66
C THR A 166 8.75 -1.82 -2.03
N LEU A 167 7.84 -1.74 -1.06
CA LEU A 167 6.39 -1.74 -1.32
C LEU A 167 6.00 -0.58 -2.24
N HIS A 168 6.45 0.64 -1.96
CA HIS A 168 6.19 1.78 -2.84
C HIS A 168 6.77 1.55 -4.25
N GLY A 169 7.98 1.00 -4.34
CA GLY A 169 8.61 0.61 -5.60
C GLY A 169 7.75 -0.33 -6.43
N LEU A 170 7.20 -1.37 -5.79
CA LEU A 170 6.29 -2.33 -6.43
C LEU A 170 4.98 -1.67 -6.87
N ILE A 171 4.34 -0.91 -5.97
CA ILE A 171 3.05 -0.24 -6.21
C ILE A 171 3.12 0.70 -7.41
N CYS A 172 4.19 1.50 -7.49
CA CYS A 172 4.31 2.58 -8.48
C CYS A 172 5.15 2.21 -9.71
N ARG A 173 5.62 0.96 -9.83
CA ARG A 173 6.44 0.49 -10.96
C ARG A 173 5.75 0.76 -12.30
N GLY A 174 6.38 1.55 -13.16
CA GLY A 174 5.83 1.88 -14.50
C GLY A 174 4.71 2.93 -14.49
N LEU A 175 4.35 3.46 -13.32
CA LEU A 175 3.31 4.48 -13.14
C LEU A 175 3.87 5.85 -12.77
N VAL A 176 5.12 5.90 -12.34
CA VAL A 176 5.82 7.13 -11.97
C VAL A 176 7.25 7.12 -12.48
N ALA A 177 7.89 8.29 -12.52
CA ALA A 177 9.29 8.40 -12.88
C ALA A 177 10.18 7.62 -11.89
N ALA A 178 11.20 6.92 -12.40
CA ALA A 178 12.06 6.06 -11.59
C ALA A 178 12.78 6.82 -10.47
N GLU A 179 13.07 8.11 -10.70
CA GLU A 179 13.79 8.99 -9.79
C GLU A 179 13.01 9.30 -8.51
N ILE A 180 11.69 9.09 -8.50
CA ILE A 180 10.84 9.32 -7.33
C ILE A 180 10.41 8.02 -6.63
N LEU A 181 10.73 6.85 -7.19
CA LEU A 181 10.41 5.56 -6.56
C LEU A 181 11.13 5.40 -5.22
N GLY A 182 10.35 5.15 -4.16
CA GLY A 182 10.86 4.89 -2.82
C GLY A 182 11.48 6.12 -2.17
N ARG A 183 11.24 7.32 -2.70
CA ARG A 183 11.76 8.57 -2.15
C ARG A 183 10.64 9.40 -1.53
N PRO A 184 10.82 9.95 -0.31
CA PRO A 184 9.84 10.84 0.28
C PRO A 184 9.51 12.02 -0.65
N ARG A 185 8.24 12.41 -0.68
CA ARG A 185 7.77 13.51 -1.53
C ARG A 185 8.45 14.82 -1.19
N ARG A 186 8.58 15.68 -2.20
CA ARG A 186 9.09 17.05 -2.09
C ARG A 186 8.00 18.08 -2.32
N THR A 187 6.84 17.64 -2.78
CA THR A 187 5.68 18.49 -3.07
C THR A 187 4.73 18.57 -1.88
N ILE A 188 3.99 19.68 -1.80
CA ILE A 188 2.85 19.79 -0.87
C ILE A 188 1.68 19.04 -1.49
N GLN A 189 1.01 18.21 -0.69
CA GLN A 189 -0.14 17.43 -1.10
C GLN A 189 -1.33 17.65 -0.17
N ALA A 190 -2.53 17.40 -0.69
CA ALA A 190 -3.76 17.32 0.06
C ALA A 190 -4.54 16.09 -0.39
N VAL A 191 -5.41 15.56 0.46
CA VAL A 191 -6.33 14.48 0.11
C VAL A 191 -7.67 15.08 -0.25
N HIS A 192 -8.25 14.63 -1.36
CA HIS A 192 -9.48 15.18 -1.95
C HIS A 192 -10.59 14.13 -1.97
N ASP A 193 -11.84 14.57 -1.93
CA ASP A 193 -12.96 13.68 -2.25
C ASP A 193 -13.00 13.43 -3.77
N GLY A 194 -13.14 12.16 -4.15
CA GLY A 194 -13.15 11.78 -5.57
C GLY A 194 -14.40 12.26 -6.32
N ALA A 195 -15.46 12.65 -5.61
CA ALA A 195 -16.74 13.05 -6.21
C ALA A 195 -16.82 14.55 -6.53
N GLN A 196 -16.27 15.42 -5.69
CA GLN A 196 -16.40 16.87 -5.80
C GLN A 196 -15.04 17.58 -5.91
N GLY A 197 -13.92 16.84 -5.78
CA GLY A 197 -12.57 17.38 -5.79
C GLY A 197 -12.24 18.24 -4.58
N ARG A 198 -13.09 18.21 -3.54
CA ARG A 198 -12.92 19.06 -2.34
C ARG A 198 -11.82 18.48 -1.45
N VAL A 199 -10.98 19.36 -0.92
CA VAL A 199 -9.96 18.97 0.07
C VAL A 199 -10.64 18.41 1.32
N ILE A 200 -10.34 17.16 1.65
CA ILE A 200 -10.73 16.48 2.88
C ILE A 200 -9.78 16.91 4.00
N PHE A 201 -8.47 16.79 3.79
CA PHE A 201 -7.45 17.29 4.70
C PHE A 201 -6.14 17.62 3.97
N ASN A 202 -5.35 18.52 4.58
CA ASN A 202 -4.00 18.84 4.12
C ASN A 202 -3.00 17.88 4.78
N THR A 203 -2.04 17.39 3.99
CA THR A 203 -0.96 16.55 4.50
C THR A 203 0.10 17.39 5.23
N PRO A 204 0.98 16.78 6.04
CA PRO A 204 2.11 17.49 6.63
C PRO A 204 3.01 18.14 5.58
N ASP A 205 3.78 19.16 5.99
CA ASP A 205 4.79 19.78 5.13
C ASP A 205 5.80 18.72 4.65
N PRO A 206 6.16 18.64 3.35
CA PRO A 206 7.08 17.63 2.84
C PRO A 206 8.44 17.63 3.56
N ARG A 207 8.87 18.78 4.11
CA ARG A 207 10.15 18.89 4.86
C ARG A 207 10.15 18.12 6.18
N VAL A 208 8.98 17.81 6.75
CA VAL A 208 8.89 17.02 8.00
C VAL A 208 8.67 15.53 7.75
N VAL A 209 8.25 15.13 6.54
CA VAL A 209 7.94 13.74 6.19
C VAL A 209 9.10 12.77 6.46
N PRO A 210 10.37 13.06 6.10
CA PRO A 210 11.48 12.15 6.41
C PRO A 210 11.59 11.84 7.91
N ARG A 211 11.43 12.86 8.76
CA ARG A 211 11.49 12.68 10.22
C ARG A 211 10.29 11.89 10.76
N LEU A 212 9.11 12.03 10.14
CA LEU A 212 7.94 11.23 10.52
C LEU A 212 8.16 9.75 10.18
N LEU A 213 8.75 9.46 9.01
CA LEU A 213 9.13 8.11 8.61
C LEU A 213 10.20 7.53 9.54
N ASP A 214 11.25 8.27 9.88
CA ASP A 214 12.25 7.83 10.87
C ASP A 214 11.58 7.48 12.22
N GLY A 215 10.66 8.34 12.67
CA GLY A 215 9.93 8.11 13.91
C GLY A 215 8.97 6.91 13.87
N LEU A 216 8.47 6.53 12.69
CA LEU A 216 7.66 5.33 12.46
C LEU A 216 8.56 4.07 12.48
N VAL A 217 9.76 4.16 11.90
CA VAL A 217 10.74 3.07 11.85
C VAL A 217 11.19 2.70 13.25
N ASP A 218 11.59 3.69 14.06
CA ASP A 218 11.96 3.49 15.45
C ASP A 218 10.81 2.85 16.25
N TRP A 219 9.57 3.30 15.98
CA TRP A 219 8.39 2.78 16.66
C TRP A 219 8.03 1.35 16.24
N LEU A 220 8.16 1.02 14.95
CA LEU A 220 8.00 -0.35 14.46
C LEU A 220 9.05 -1.27 15.08
N GLY A 221 10.33 -0.89 15.10
CA GLY A 221 11.38 -1.66 15.76
C GLY A 221 11.08 -1.92 17.25
N ALA A 222 10.53 -0.93 17.96
CA ALA A 222 10.16 -1.05 19.38
C ALA A 222 8.89 -1.89 19.64
N THR A 223 8.00 -2.03 18.65
CA THR A 223 6.71 -2.75 18.74
C THR A 223 6.70 -4.10 18.04
N GLY A 224 7.81 -4.48 17.41
CA GLY A 224 7.99 -5.78 16.77
C GLY A 224 8.02 -6.95 17.76
N PRO A 225 8.07 -8.20 17.27
CA PRO A 225 8.03 -9.40 18.11
C PRO A 225 9.12 -9.47 19.20
N ALA A 226 10.29 -8.88 18.94
CA ALA A 226 11.41 -8.79 19.88
C ALA A 226 11.43 -7.47 20.69
N GLY A 227 10.48 -6.57 20.44
CA GLY A 227 10.39 -5.26 21.06
C GLY A 227 9.79 -5.29 22.47
N SER A 228 9.96 -4.18 23.21
CA SER A 228 9.47 -4.06 24.60
C SER A 228 8.02 -3.57 24.69
N ALA A 229 7.44 -3.07 23.59
CA ALA A 229 6.08 -2.53 23.57
C ALA A 229 5.05 -3.62 23.21
N GLY A 230 4.34 -4.13 24.22
CA GLY A 230 3.31 -5.17 24.08
C GLY A 230 1.97 -4.67 23.49
N LEU A 231 1.99 -3.95 22.38
CA LEU A 231 0.76 -3.48 21.71
C LEU A 231 0.09 -4.63 20.94
N PRO A 232 -1.25 -4.76 20.96
CA PRO A 232 -1.96 -5.75 20.13
C PRO A 232 -1.68 -5.58 18.63
N THR A 233 -1.69 -6.69 17.87
CA THR A 233 -1.41 -6.67 16.42
C THR A 233 -2.34 -5.75 15.65
N LEU A 234 -3.64 -5.80 15.95
CA LEU A 234 -4.65 -4.95 15.30
C LEU A 234 -4.37 -3.46 15.51
N VAL A 235 -3.93 -3.08 16.71
CA VAL A 235 -3.55 -1.70 17.04
C VAL A 235 -2.34 -1.27 16.21
N VAL A 236 -1.30 -2.12 16.12
CA VAL A 236 -0.11 -1.76 15.34
C VAL A 236 -0.41 -1.62 13.86
N ALA A 237 -1.21 -2.52 13.29
CA ALA A 237 -1.65 -2.42 11.90
C ALA A 237 -2.47 -1.14 11.66
N GLY A 238 -3.42 -0.82 12.55
CA GLY A 238 -4.24 0.39 12.47
C GLY A 238 -3.43 1.68 12.57
N VAL A 239 -2.43 1.75 13.46
CA VAL A 239 -1.53 2.91 13.58
C VAL A 239 -0.70 3.09 12.30
N VAL A 240 -0.09 2.02 11.78
CA VAL A 240 0.70 2.09 10.54
C VAL A 240 -0.15 2.56 9.37
N HIS A 241 -1.37 2.01 9.26
CA HIS A 241 -2.33 2.39 8.23
C HIS A 241 -2.65 3.89 8.29
N GLU A 242 -3.07 4.37 9.46
CA GLU A 242 -3.50 5.76 9.63
C GLU A 242 -2.37 6.73 9.33
N ARG A 243 -1.18 6.48 9.89
CA ARG A 243 -0.04 7.40 9.74
C ARG A 243 0.44 7.50 8.30
N LEU A 244 0.50 6.39 7.57
CA LEU A 244 0.86 6.43 6.16
C LEU A 244 -0.21 7.15 5.33
N LEU A 245 -1.50 6.99 5.67
CA LEU A 245 -2.60 7.64 4.98
C LEU A 245 -2.69 9.15 5.27
N GLU A 246 -2.42 9.56 6.52
CA GLU A 246 -2.32 10.96 6.98
C GLU A 246 -1.14 11.67 6.32
N TRP A 247 0.04 11.04 6.33
CA TRP A 247 1.28 11.71 5.94
C TRP A 247 1.47 11.78 4.43
N GLN A 248 0.90 10.83 3.69
CA GLN A 248 1.10 10.66 2.25
C GLN A 248 2.59 10.76 1.90
N PRO A 249 3.45 9.85 2.40
CA PRO A 249 4.89 10.08 2.44
C PRO A 249 5.59 10.16 1.08
N PHE A 250 4.98 9.65 0.02
CA PHE A 250 5.54 9.58 -1.33
C PHE A 250 4.71 10.40 -2.33
N GLU A 251 5.24 10.60 -3.54
CA GLU A 251 4.57 11.40 -4.56
C GLU A 251 3.27 10.75 -5.07
N ALA A 252 3.15 9.42 -5.02
CA ALA A 252 1.96 8.68 -5.42
C ALA A 252 1.81 7.35 -4.65
N GLY A 253 0.65 6.69 -4.81
CA GLY A 253 0.45 5.30 -4.33
C GLY A 253 0.34 5.14 -2.81
N ASN A 254 0.22 6.23 -2.04
CA ASN A 254 0.26 6.16 -0.57
C ASN A 254 -0.92 5.42 0.06
N GLY A 255 -2.13 5.52 -0.50
CA GLY A 255 -3.30 4.78 0.01
C GLY A 255 -3.10 3.27 -0.11
N ARG A 256 -2.71 2.83 -1.31
CA ARG A 256 -2.25 1.46 -1.58
C ARG A 256 -1.12 1.00 -0.67
N LEU A 257 -0.11 1.86 -0.45
CA LEU A 257 1.00 1.57 0.45
C LEU A 257 0.52 1.37 1.89
N ALA A 258 -0.35 2.26 2.38
CA ALA A 258 -0.85 2.21 3.75
C ALA A 258 -1.61 0.90 4.02
N ARG A 259 -2.45 0.47 3.07
CA ARG A 259 -3.18 -0.81 3.14
C ARG A 259 -2.24 -2.01 3.06
N ALA A 260 -1.29 -2.01 2.11
CA ALA A 260 -0.29 -3.08 1.98
C ALA A 260 0.59 -3.21 3.23
N ALA A 261 1.05 -2.10 3.81
CA ALA A 261 1.85 -2.08 5.03
C ALA A 261 1.05 -2.59 6.24
N ALA A 262 -0.21 -2.15 6.40
CA ALA A 262 -1.08 -2.63 7.47
C ALA A 262 -1.32 -4.14 7.37
N ARG A 263 -1.60 -4.64 6.17
CA ARG A 263 -1.74 -6.07 5.87
C ARG A 263 -0.46 -6.84 6.22
N LEU A 264 0.71 -6.30 5.87
CA LEU A 264 1.99 -6.93 6.21
C LEU A 264 2.21 -7.01 7.74
N VAL A 265 1.79 -6.00 8.51
CA VAL A 265 1.82 -6.07 9.99
C VAL A 265 0.96 -7.23 10.50
N LEU A 266 -0.26 -7.41 9.97
CA LEU A 266 -1.16 -8.49 10.38
C LEU A 266 -0.54 -9.87 10.12
N ARG A 267 0.14 -10.03 8.98
CA ARG A 267 0.88 -11.25 8.65
C ARG A 267 2.09 -11.45 9.57
N ALA A 268 2.94 -10.44 9.70
CA ALA A 268 4.20 -10.52 10.40
C ALA A 268 4.08 -10.75 11.91
N ARG A 269 2.95 -10.33 12.50
CA ARG A 269 2.65 -10.58 13.91
C ARG A 269 1.68 -11.73 14.13
N GLY A 270 1.41 -12.53 13.09
CA GLY A 270 0.68 -13.79 13.18
C GLY A 270 -0.83 -13.68 13.39
N LEU A 271 -1.44 -12.51 13.19
CA LEU A 271 -2.90 -12.37 13.27
C LEU A 271 -3.58 -12.90 12.00
N ASP A 272 -2.93 -12.72 10.84
CA ASP A 272 -3.40 -13.24 9.55
C ASP A 272 -2.25 -13.87 8.74
N PRO A 273 -1.57 -14.92 9.23
CA PRO A 273 -0.39 -15.47 8.56
C PRO A 273 -0.70 -16.02 7.14
N ALA A 274 -1.95 -16.43 6.90
CA ALA A 274 -2.43 -16.93 5.62
C ALA A 274 -2.88 -15.83 4.65
N ALA A 275 -2.87 -14.56 5.06
CA ALA A 275 -3.27 -13.41 4.23
C ALA A 275 -4.71 -13.51 3.70
N VAL A 276 -5.65 -13.97 4.52
CA VAL A 276 -7.06 -14.17 4.13
C VAL A 276 -7.96 -13.00 4.51
N ALA A 277 -7.52 -12.09 5.38
CA ALA A 277 -8.27 -10.90 5.71
C ALA A 277 -8.34 -9.94 4.52
N VAL A 278 -9.48 -9.27 4.33
CA VAL A 278 -9.66 -8.22 3.29
C VAL A 278 -10.31 -6.99 3.93
N PRO A 279 -9.57 -6.22 4.76
CA PRO A 279 -10.09 -5.01 5.38
C PRO A 279 -10.70 -4.03 4.37
N GLU A 280 -10.17 -4.01 3.14
CA GLU A 280 -10.64 -3.17 2.03
C GLU A 280 -12.12 -3.33 1.72
N ARG A 281 -12.76 -4.46 2.04
CA ARG A 281 -14.21 -4.63 1.89
C ARG A 281 -14.98 -3.64 2.76
N THR A 282 -14.57 -3.47 4.01
CA THR A 282 -15.17 -2.50 4.93
C THR A 282 -14.86 -1.07 4.47
N LEU A 283 -13.61 -0.81 4.10
CA LEU A 283 -13.18 0.52 3.61
C LEU A 283 -13.97 0.95 2.36
N ALA A 284 -14.19 0.01 1.43
CA ALA A 284 -14.90 0.27 0.18
C ALA A 284 -16.42 0.41 0.36
N ALA A 285 -16.97 -0.08 1.49
CA ALA A 285 -18.37 0.14 1.82
C ALA A 285 -18.66 1.58 2.25
N ASP A 286 -17.66 2.29 2.81
CA ASP A 286 -17.74 3.72 3.11
C ASP A 286 -16.40 4.45 2.83
N PRO A 287 -16.08 4.72 1.54
CA PRO A 287 -14.83 5.38 1.17
C PRO A 287 -14.74 6.84 1.67
N GLY A 288 -15.91 7.47 1.87
CA GLY A 288 -16.00 8.81 2.43
C GLY A 288 -15.65 8.82 3.91
N GLY A 289 -16.27 7.93 4.70
CA GLY A 289 -15.96 7.71 6.10
C GLY A 289 -14.49 7.40 6.34
N TYR A 290 -13.90 6.51 5.52
CA TYR A 290 -12.49 6.14 5.57
C TYR A 290 -11.53 7.34 5.59
N HIS A 291 -11.66 8.26 4.62
CA HIS A 291 -10.80 9.45 4.55
C HIS A 291 -11.21 10.54 5.54
N ASN A 292 -12.51 10.67 5.82
CA ASN A 292 -13.03 11.62 6.80
C ASN A 292 -12.53 11.28 8.22
N GLU A 293 -12.34 10.00 8.55
CA GLU A 293 -11.86 9.59 9.86
C GLU A 293 -10.38 9.93 10.06
N VAL A 294 -9.56 9.86 9.01
CA VAL A 294 -8.18 10.40 9.04
C VAL A 294 -8.20 11.91 9.27
N ALA A 295 -9.05 12.64 8.54
CA ALA A 295 -9.20 14.07 8.77
C ALA A 295 -9.64 14.34 10.22
N ALA A 296 -10.58 13.58 10.76
CA ALA A 296 -11.04 13.72 12.13
C ALA A 296 -9.91 13.42 13.14
N THR A 297 -9.04 12.45 12.86
CA THR A 297 -7.85 12.15 13.68
C THR A 297 -6.90 13.34 13.74
N VAL A 298 -6.63 13.99 12.61
CA VAL A 298 -5.83 15.22 12.55
C VAL A 298 -6.48 16.32 13.41
N HIS A 299 -7.79 16.52 13.30
CA HIS A 299 -8.53 17.52 14.11
C HIS A 299 -8.51 17.19 15.61
N ARG A 300 -8.52 15.91 15.98
CA ARG A 300 -8.34 15.43 17.37
C ARG A 300 -6.88 15.41 17.80
N ARG A 301 -6.00 16.09 17.06
CA ARG A 301 -4.56 16.18 17.34
C ARG A 301 -3.90 14.81 17.41
N GLY A 302 -4.25 13.88 16.53
CA GLY A 302 -3.62 12.56 16.45
C GLY A 302 -4.13 11.52 17.45
N ASP A 303 -5.29 11.74 18.09
CA ASP A 303 -5.97 10.69 18.86
C ASP A 303 -6.60 9.66 17.92
N LEU A 304 -6.01 8.47 17.96
CA LEU A 304 -6.31 7.32 17.09
C LEU A 304 -7.45 6.46 17.61
N GLY A 305 -7.97 6.69 18.82
CA GLY A 305 -9.01 5.82 19.41
C GLY A 305 -10.17 5.51 18.45
N PRO A 306 -10.86 6.55 17.92
CA PRO A 306 -11.95 6.35 16.96
C PRO A 306 -11.54 5.67 15.66
N TRP A 307 -10.33 5.94 15.13
CA TRP A 307 -9.82 5.26 13.94
C TRP A 307 -9.57 3.77 14.20
N LEU A 308 -9.03 3.42 15.36
CA LEU A 308 -8.74 2.03 15.72
C LEU A 308 -10.02 1.22 15.99
N GLU A 309 -11.13 1.89 16.29
CA GLU A 309 -12.45 1.30 16.47
C GLU A 309 -13.24 1.15 15.16
N TRP A 310 -12.91 1.95 14.15
CA TRP A 310 -13.60 2.00 12.86
C TRP A 310 -13.15 0.88 11.91
#